data_AF-A0A2N2CS58-F1
#
_entry.id   AF-A0A2N2CS58-F1
#
_cell.length_a   1.000
_cell.length_b   1.000
_cell.length_c   1.000
_cell.angle_alpha   90.00
_cell.angle_beta   90.00
_cell.angle_gamma   90.00
#
_symmetry.space_group_name_H-M   'P 1'
#
loop_
_entity.id
_entity.type
_entity.pdbx_description
1 polymer ?
#
loop_
_entity_poly.entity_id
_entity_poly.type
_entity_poly.pdbx_seq_one_letter_code
_entity_poly.pdbx_strand_id
1 'polypeptide(L)' 'MRKSVVIILVGLLMIGLTGCTTKENEKITVVLDWVPNTNHTGLYAAQELGYFKEEGLDVEIIQPSEGGSADL' A
#
# COMPACT_ATOMS: atom_id res chain seq x y z
N MET A 1 31.64 -14.70 -34.61
CA MET A 1 30.30 -15.31 -34.70
C MET A 1 29.87 -15.96 -33.38
N ARG A 2 30.46 -17.07 -32.91
CA ARG A 2 30.07 -17.71 -31.63
C ARG A 2 30.15 -16.77 -30.41
N LYS A 3 31.21 -15.96 -30.30
CA LYS A 3 31.40 -15.01 -29.19
C LYS A 3 30.38 -13.85 -29.22
N SER A 4 30.03 -13.39 -30.42
CA SER A 4 29.07 -12.31 -30.64
C SER A 4 27.63 -12.75 -30.34
N VAL A 5 27.27 -14.01 -30.63
CA VAL A 5 25.96 -14.59 -30.30
C VAL A 5 25.77 -14.75 -28.79
N VAL A 6 26.83 -15.14 -28.06
CA VAL A 6 26.80 -15.23 -26.59
C VAL A 6 26.61 -13.86 -25.94
N ILE A 7 27.28 -12.82 -26.45
CA ILE A 7 27.14 -11.45 -25.93
C ILE A 7 25.71 -10.91 -26.14
N ILE A 8 25.09 -11.22 -27.29
CA ILE A 8 23.70 -10.83 -27.57
C ILE A 8 22.70 -11.59 -26.68
N LEU A 9 22.91 -12.89 -26.45
CA LEU A 9 22.06 -13.69 -25.56
C LEU A 9 22.15 -13.23 -24.09
N VAL A 10 23.34 -12.86 -23.62
CA VAL A 10 23.53 -12.30 -22.28
C VAL A 10 22.90 -10.91 -22.17
N GLY A 11 23.02 -10.08 -23.22
CA GLY A 11 22.36 -8.77 -23.28
C GLY A 11 20.82 -8.86 -23.26
N LEU A 12 20.25 -9.84 -23.95
CA LEU A 12 18.80 -10.10 -23.96
C LEU A 12 18.29 -10.63 -22.61
N LEU A 13 19.08 -11.44 -21.90
CA LEU A 13 18.72 -11.96 -20.58
C LEU A 13 18.67 -10.85 -19.51
N MET A 14 19.52 -9.83 -19.64
CA MET A 14 19.57 -8.69 -18.71
C MET A 14 18.40 -7.71 -18.88
N ILE A 15 17.74 -7.66 -20.04
CA ILE A 15 16.56 -6.81 -20.30
C ILE A 15 15.28 -7.43 -19.70
N GLY A 16 15.27 -8.75 -19.46
CA GLY A 16 14.11 -9.46 -18.89
C GLY A 16 13.91 -9.29 -17.38
N LEU A 17 14.82 -8.62 -16.66
CA LEU A 17 14.81 -8.49 -15.18
C LEU A 17 14.47 -7.07 -14.68
N THR A 18 14.34 -6.10 -15.57
CA THR A 18 13.88 -4.73 -15.27
C THR A 18 12.38 -4.62 -15.56
N GLY A 19 11.47 -4.45 -14.61
CA GLY A 19 11.57 -4.42 -13.17
C GLY A 19 10.14 -4.52 -12.63
N CYS A 20 9.88 -5.51 -11.78
CA CYS A 20 8.69 -5.50 -10.94
C CYS A 20 8.94 -4.49 -9.83
N THR A 21 8.60 -3.22 -10.07
CA THR A 21 8.37 -2.28 -8.98
C THR A 21 7.09 -2.75 -8.30
N THR A 22 7.22 -3.49 -7.20
CA THR A 22 6.12 -3.62 -6.24
C THR A 22 5.94 -2.23 -5.64
N LYS A 23 4.93 -1.51 -6.12
CA LYS A 23 4.52 -0.24 -5.53
C LYS A 23 4.01 -0.60 -4.14
N GLU A 24 4.83 -0.34 -3.13
CA GLU A 24 4.42 -0.55 -1.73
C GLU A 24 3.26 0.38 -1.42
N ASN A 25 2.26 -0.14 -0.71
CA ASN A 25 1.13 0.67 -0.29
C ASN A 25 1.63 1.74 0.69
N GLU A 26 1.09 2.95 0.54
CA GLU A 26 1.39 4.04 1.46
C GLU A 26 0.74 3.77 2.81
N LYS A 27 1.56 3.74 3.87
CA LYS A 27 1.09 3.50 5.23
C LYS A 27 0.47 4.76 5.79
N ILE A 28 -0.80 4.68 6.18
CA ILE A 28 -1.57 5.80 6.72
C ILE A 28 -2.25 5.35 8.03
N THR A 29 -2.21 6.22 9.03
CA THR A 29 -2.99 6.05 10.26
C THR A 29 -4.17 7.00 10.24
N VAL A 30 -5.38 6.44 10.34
CA VAL A 30 -6.62 7.21 10.53
C VAL A 30 -6.94 7.22 12.01
N VAL A 31 -6.92 8.40 12.62
CA VAL A 31 -7.41 8.58 13.98
C VAL A 31 -8.88 8.97 13.93
N LEU A 32 -9.74 8.21 14.61
CA LEU A 32 -11.14 8.55 14.75
C LEU A 32 -11.32 9.83 15.58
N ASP A 33 -12.40 10.57 15.32
CA ASP A 33 -12.77 11.77 16.09
C ASP A 33 -13.23 11.44 17.51
N TRP A 34 -13.77 10.24 17.69
CA TRP A 34 -14.34 9.77 18.95
C TRP A 34 -14.27 8.23 19.05
N VAL A 35 -14.93 7.67 20.07
CA VAL A 35 -15.07 6.22 20.18
C VAL A 35 -15.83 5.62 18.98
N PRO A 36 -15.49 4.38 18.55
CA PRO A 36 -16.12 3.72 17.42
C PRO A 36 -17.64 3.64 17.54
N ASN A 37 -18.35 4.08 16.49
CA ASN A 37 -19.79 4.02 16.40
C ASN A 37 -20.23 3.82 14.93
N THR A 38 -21.53 3.78 14.67
CA THR A 38 -22.09 3.49 13.34
C THR A 38 -21.65 4.47 12.25
N ASN A 39 -21.27 5.71 12.60
CA ASN A 39 -20.77 6.67 11.63
C ASN A 39 -19.43 6.22 11.00
N HIS A 40 -18.64 5.41 11.71
CA HIS A 40 -17.35 4.91 11.22
C HIS A 40 -17.48 3.61 10.42
N THR A 41 -18.68 3.05 10.27
CA THR A 41 -18.90 1.77 9.56
C THR A 41 -18.31 1.78 8.16
N GLY A 42 -18.40 2.91 7.46
CA GLY A 42 -17.82 3.03 6.11
C GLY A 42 -16.31 2.83 6.07
N LEU A 43 -15.57 3.32 7.07
CA LEU A 43 -14.11 3.15 7.16
C LEU A 43 -13.74 1.68 7.38
N TYR A 44 -14.40 1.01 8.32
CA TYR A 44 -14.16 -0.40 8.60
C TYR A 44 -14.59 -1.30 7.44
N ALA A 45 -15.71 -1.00 6.79
CA ALA A 45 -16.15 -1.73 5.60
C ALA A 45 -15.15 -1.56 4.44
N ALA A 46 -14.65 -0.34 4.19
CA ALA A 46 -13.64 -0.10 3.16
C ALA A 46 -12.33 -0.85 3.44
N GLN A 47 -11.92 -0.97 4.71
CA GLN A 47 -10.77 -1.76 5.11
C GLN A 47 -10.99 -3.26 4.87
N GLU A 48 -12.14 -3.80 5.29
CA GLU A 48 -12.47 -5.23 5.15
C GLU A 48 -12.66 -5.64 3.68
N LEU A 49 -13.32 -4.79 2.89
CA LEU A 49 -13.55 -5.01 1.46
C LEU A 49 -12.32 -4.74 0.59
N GLY A 50 -11.24 -4.20 1.18
CA GLY A 50 -9.96 -3.99 0.49
C GLY A 50 -9.85 -2.71 -0.32
N TYR A 51 -10.82 -1.79 -0.25
CA TYR A 51 -10.85 -0.56 -1.04
C TYR A 51 -9.63 0.34 -0.81
N PHE A 52 -9.13 0.42 0.43
CA PHE A 52 -7.88 1.14 0.69
C PHE A 52 -6.68 0.52 -0.02
N LYS A 53 -6.59 -0.82 -0.06
CA LYS A 53 -5.50 -1.53 -0.73
C LYS A 53 -5.56 -1.36 -2.25
N GLU A 54 -6.76 -1.32 -2.82
CA GLU A 54 -6.97 -1.05 -4.25
C GLU A 54 -6.46 0.34 -4.64
N GLU A 55 -6.62 1.32 -3.77
CA GLU A 55 -6.05 2.68 -3.93
C GLU A 55 -4.57 2.79 -3.52
N GLY A 56 -3.92 1.67 -3.19
CA GLY A 56 -2.51 1.64 -2.81
C GLY A 56 -2.23 2.20 -1.40
N LEU A 57 -3.20 2.11 -0.50
CA LEU A 57 -3.08 2.54 0.90
C LEU A 57 -3.07 1.33 1.84
N ASP A 58 -2.23 1.38 2.86
CA ASP A 58 -2.19 0.45 3.98
C ASP A 58 -2.66 1.21 5.23
N VAL A 59 -3.96 1.10 5.53
CA VAL A 59 -4.64 1.95 6.52
C VAL A 59 -4.76 1.23 7.86
N GLU A 60 -4.33 1.91 8.92
CA GLU A 60 -4.57 1.53 10.31
C GLU A 60 -5.58 2.51 10.94
N ILE A 61 -6.70 2.00 11.44
CA ILE A 61 -7.72 2.82 12.14
C ILE A 61 -7.50 2.71 13.64
N ILE A 62 -7.22 3.85 14.30
CA ILE A 62 -7.03 3.94 15.74
C ILE A 62 -8.06 4.85 16.41
N GLN A 63 -8.28 4.60 17.70
CA GLN A 63 -9.07 5.49 18.54
C GLN A 63 -8.18 6.63 19.06
N PRO A 64 -8.75 7.82 19.31
CA PRO A 64 -8.00 8.92 19.91
C PRO A 64 -7.71 8.65 21.40
N SER A 65 -6.73 9.38 21.96
CA SER A 65 -6.52 9.47 23.41
C SER A 65 -7.69 10.18 24.12
N GLU A 66 -7.69 10.22 25.47
CA GLU A 66 -8.84 10.61 26.29
C GLU A 66 -9.51 11.97 25.97
N GLY A 67 -8.90 12.88 25.20
CA GLY A 67 -9.53 14.13 24.75
C GLY A 67 -9.91 14.22 23.27
N GLY A 68 -9.89 13.10 22.52
CA GLY A 68 -10.33 13.04 21.12
C GLY A 68 -9.23 13.33 20.10
N SER A 69 -9.57 13.34 18.81
CA SER A 69 -8.58 13.56 17.73
C SER A 69 -8.00 14.98 17.72
N ALA A 70 -8.66 15.93 18.39
CA ALA A 70 -8.23 17.31 18.48
C ALA A 70 -6.92 17.50 19.28
N ASP A 71 -6.52 16.49 20.06
CA ASP A 71 -5.32 16.52 20.90
C ASP A 71 -4.09 15.88 20.24
N LEU A 72 -4.21 15.42 18.97
CA LEU A 72 -3.15 14.73 18.22
C LEU A 72 -2.53 15.60 17.12
#